data_AF-A0A820D6B0-F1
#
_entry.id   AF-A0A820D6B0-F1
#
_cell.length_a   1.000
_cell.length_b   1.000
_cell.length_c   1.000
_cell.angle_alpha   90.00
_cell.angle_beta   90.00
_cell.angle_gamma   90.00
#
_symmetry.space_group_name_H-M   'P 1'
#
loop_
_entity.id
_entity.type
_entity.pdbx_description
1 polymer ?
#
loop_
_entity_poly.entity_id
_entity_poly.type
_entity_poly.pdbx_seq_one_letter_code
_entity_poly.pdbx_strand_id
1 'polypeptide(L)'
;AALRSILKRLEKLHDGIKQETNFVTPYDIIIRINSITALQTTGWDIILGQNTKDAISEISTPADNHGVIVSVVGSYNRGKSFLLNQLCNIELPNGNLIHTEGISITAGRDLAENIIFIDTAGTDTPIPRDKLDDKKATEALLREIALYLCSYIIIVVNRLRATDQSYIQQVLKHCESSNSNKNIIIVHNLMDVQTIEDVNKIIKEEVEYLFGAKLDIMKLQVNNMSNDIKFFHSKQNGITLRHFIFTRHGFEAGKIWNRQSIDGIGSQDNGQWQPIYNLYETDEKIYAIVELAGFKKGESRIEILEEAIIIDGCRDDFKKLLINPTTHQEKIPMGKFKIEIPLKCRVDPEESSAERDEGFWKIICEKKKAATKIFQ
;
A
#
# COMPACT_ATOMS: atom_id res chain seq x y z
N ALA A 1 11.83 -0.12 11.98
CA ALA A 1 11.11 -0.86 13.05
C ALA A 1 10.34 -2.07 12.50
N ALA A 2 9.44 -1.90 11.53
CA ALA A 2 8.64 -3.00 10.98
C ALA A 2 9.46 -4.16 10.38
N LEU A 3 10.50 -3.88 9.59
CA LEU A 3 11.44 -4.90 9.10
C LEU A 3 12.16 -5.63 10.25
N ARG A 4 12.60 -4.90 11.29
CA ARG A 4 13.24 -5.47 12.50
C ARG A 4 12.29 -6.41 13.25
N SER A 5 11.01 -6.03 13.36
CA SER A 5 9.96 -6.83 13.98
C SER A 5 9.71 -8.15 13.23
N ILE A 6 9.71 -8.10 11.89
CA ILE A 6 9.62 -9.29 11.02
C ILE A 6 10.84 -10.18 11.24
N LEU A 7 12.06 -9.62 11.14
CA LEU A 7 13.33 -10.36 11.30
C LEU A 7 13.40 -11.09 12.66
N LYS A 8 13.01 -10.44 13.76
CA LYS A 8 13.06 -11.04 15.10
C LYS A 8 12.00 -12.12 15.34
N ARG A 9 10.83 -12.01 14.69
CA ARG A 9 9.82 -13.09 14.69
C ARG A 9 10.32 -14.30 13.91
N LEU A 10 11.06 -14.08 12.83
CA LEU A 10 11.71 -15.15 12.06
C LEU A 10 12.83 -15.82 12.87
N GLU A 11 13.62 -15.07 13.65
CA GLU A 11 14.64 -15.64 14.56
C GLU A 11 14.04 -16.49 15.69
N LYS A 12 12.90 -16.08 16.26
CA LYS A 12 12.19 -16.88 17.28
C LYS A 12 11.61 -18.20 16.74
N LEU A 13 11.53 -18.35 15.41
CA LEU A 13 11.00 -19.52 14.70
C LEU A 13 12.04 -20.61 14.37
N HIS A 14 13.23 -20.57 15.00
CA HIS A 14 14.15 -21.71 15.25
C HIS A 14 15.42 -21.87 14.37
N ASP A 15 16.33 -22.73 14.87
CA ASP A 15 17.74 -23.11 14.56
C ASP A 15 18.14 -23.43 13.09
N GLY A 16 17.34 -23.05 12.09
CA GLY A 16 17.46 -23.55 10.71
C GLY A 16 17.85 -22.55 9.62
N ILE A 17 18.15 -21.28 9.94
CA ILE A 17 18.55 -20.30 8.91
C ILE A 17 19.95 -20.64 8.41
N LYS A 18 20.03 -21.24 7.22
CA LYS A 18 21.29 -21.27 6.45
C LYS A 18 21.60 -19.85 5.99
N GLN A 19 22.38 -19.12 6.77
CA GLN A 19 23.04 -17.92 6.26
C GLN A 19 24.06 -18.36 5.20
N GLU A 20 23.66 -18.36 3.93
CA GLU A 20 24.62 -18.43 2.83
C GLU A 20 25.43 -17.12 2.82
N THR A 21 26.63 -17.19 3.40
CA THR A 21 27.49 -16.03 3.68
C THR A 21 28.02 -15.30 2.44
N ASN A 22 27.73 -15.78 1.23
CA ASN A 22 28.20 -15.21 -0.04
C ASN A 22 27.09 -14.79 -1.03
N PHE A 23 25.82 -14.79 -0.64
CA PHE A 23 24.74 -14.35 -1.54
C PHE A 23 24.56 -12.83 -1.47
N VAL A 24 24.89 -12.11 -2.55
CA VAL A 24 24.64 -10.67 -2.66
C VAL A 24 23.24 -10.47 -3.24
N THR A 25 22.30 -10.05 -2.41
CA THR A 25 20.95 -9.64 -2.82
C THR A 25 20.73 -8.16 -2.47
N PRO A 26 20.07 -7.38 -3.34
CA PRO A 26 19.67 -6.01 -3.00
C PRO A 26 18.42 -5.94 -2.11
N TYR A 27 17.65 -7.03 -2.04
CA TYR A 27 16.51 -7.13 -1.16
C TYR A 27 16.99 -7.30 0.28
N ASP A 28 16.25 -6.74 1.22
CA ASP A 28 16.56 -6.88 2.63
C ASP A 28 16.22 -8.31 3.12
N ILE A 29 15.15 -8.93 2.61
CA ILE A 29 14.77 -10.32 2.91
C ILE A 29 14.27 -11.01 1.64
N ILE A 30 14.65 -12.26 1.42
CA ILE A 30 14.02 -13.15 0.45
C ILE A 30 13.54 -14.41 1.15
N ILE A 31 12.25 -14.74 1.00
CA ILE A 31 11.70 -16.05 1.37
C ILE A 31 11.57 -16.86 0.09
N ARG A 32 12.43 -17.86 -0.09
CA ARG A 32 12.48 -18.72 -1.28
C ARG A 32 11.37 -19.76 -1.25
N ILE A 33 10.21 -19.38 -1.77
CA ILE A 33 9.07 -20.28 -1.96
C ILE A 33 9.10 -20.80 -3.40
N ASN A 34 9.91 -21.83 -3.65
CA ASN A 34 10.06 -22.43 -4.98
C ASN A 34 9.02 -23.52 -5.27
N SER A 35 8.50 -24.14 -4.21
CA SER A 35 7.45 -25.16 -4.27
C SER A 35 6.68 -25.16 -2.96
N ILE A 36 5.36 -25.30 -3.04
CA ILE A 36 4.52 -25.46 -1.85
C ILE A 36 4.78 -26.81 -1.17
N THR A 37 5.16 -27.84 -1.94
CA THR A 37 5.50 -29.16 -1.39
C THR A 37 6.82 -29.16 -0.61
N ALA A 38 7.72 -28.22 -0.91
CA ALA A 38 8.98 -28.07 -0.15
C ALA A 38 8.73 -27.77 1.33
N LEU A 39 7.61 -27.12 1.67
CA LEU A 39 7.24 -26.81 3.06
C LEU A 39 7.12 -28.07 3.94
N GLN A 40 6.65 -29.19 3.38
CA GLN A 40 6.49 -30.45 4.10
C GLN A 40 7.79 -31.24 4.26
N THR A 41 8.83 -30.88 3.50
CA THR A 41 10.07 -31.66 3.38
C THR A 41 11.26 -30.89 3.93
N THR A 42 11.74 -29.92 3.17
CA THR A 42 12.95 -29.14 3.48
C THR A 42 12.65 -27.79 4.14
N GLY A 43 11.39 -27.35 4.12
CA GLY A 43 11.02 -25.98 4.44
C GLY A 43 11.36 -25.01 3.30
N TRP A 44 11.29 -23.71 3.61
CA TRP A 44 11.69 -22.63 2.70
C TRP A 44 12.91 -21.90 3.25
N ASP A 45 13.86 -21.57 2.38
CA ASP A 45 15.03 -20.80 2.77
C ASP A 45 14.67 -19.33 2.96
N ILE A 46 15.26 -18.72 3.98
CA ILE A 46 15.17 -17.28 4.25
C ILE A 46 16.57 -16.69 4.10
N ILE A 47 16.71 -15.77 3.16
CA ILE A 47 17.96 -15.07 2.87
C ILE A 47 17.85 -13.66 3.38
N LEU A 48 18.87 -13.24 4.13
CA LEU A 48 18.98 -11.91 4.69
C LEU A 48 19.99 -11.10 3.88
N GLY A 49 19.57 -9.93 3.41
CA GLY A 49 20.41 -9.01 2.65
C GLY A 49 21.47 -8.32 3.48
N GLN A 50 22.41 -7.64 2.84
CA GLN A 50 23.51 -6.97 3.55
C GLN A 50 23.03 -5.85 4.48
N ASN A 51 21.92 -5.18 4.11
CA ASN A 51 21.34 -4.07 4.86
C ASN A 51 20.65 -4.51 6.17
N THR A 52 20.49 -5.81 6.42
CA THR A 52 19.87 -6.31 7.66
C THR A 52 20.87 -6.62 8.77
N LYS A 53 22.19 -6.55 8.51
CA LYS A 53 23.24 -6.96 9.46
C LYS A 53 23.26 -6.12 10.74
N ASP A 54 22.91 -4.83 10.66
CA ASP A 54 22.86 -3.92 11.82
C ASP A 54 21.45 -3.78 12.43
N ALA A 55 20.46 -4.47 11.87
CA ALA A 55 19.05 -4.31 12.23
C ALA A 55 18.61 -5.18 13.43
N ILE A 56 19.46 -6.13 13.84
CA ILE A 56 19.12 -7.22 14.78
C ILE A 56 19.34 -6.83 16.26
N SER A 57 20.09 -5.76 16.53
CA SER A 57 20.59 -5.45 17.88
C SER A 57 19.66 -4.67 18.81
N GLU A 58 18.59 -4.02 18.30
CA GLU A 58 17.71 -3.19 19.14
C GLU A 58 16.23 -3.62 19.09
N ILE A 59 15.65 -3.82 20.26
CA ILE A 59 14.26 -4.22 20.46
C ILE A 59 13.34 -3.05 20.09
N SER A 60 12.84 -3.01 18.85
CA SER A 60 11.68 -2.15 18.55
C SER A 60 10.43 -2.73 19.19
N THR A 61 9.71 -1.90 19.95
CA THR A 61 8.44 -2.27 20.58
C THR A 61 7.34 -2.35 19.51
N PRO A 62 6.24 -3.10 19.71
CA PRO A 62 5.12 -3.15 18.77
C PRO A 62 4.51 -1.77 18.46
N ALA A 63 4.67 -0.81 19.38
CA ALA A 63 4.26 0.58 19.21
C ALA A 63 5.12 1.35 18.19
N ASP A 64 6.30 0.86 17.78
CA ASP A 64 7.18 1.54 16.82
C ASP A 64 6.88 1.16 15.34
N ASN A 65 5.92 0.27 15.09
CA ASN A 65 5.62 -0.25 13.75
C ASN A 65 4.62 0.65 12.97
N HIS A 66 5.12 1.75 12.41
CA HIS A 66 4.31 2.70 11.61
C HIS A 66 4.50 2.55 10.09
N GLY A 67 4.82 1.35 9.61
CA GLY A 67 5.16 1.11 8.20
C GLY A 67 3.95 0.76 7.31
N VAL A 68 3.85 1.38 6.12
CA VAL A 68 2.90 0.97 5.09
C VAL A 68 3.48 -0.22 4.32
N ILE A 69 2.70 -1.30 4.18
CA ILE A 69 3.13 -2.46 3.40
C ILE A 69 2.49 -2.38 2.01
N VAL A 70 3.32 -2.25 0.98
CA VAL A 70 2.93 -2.18 -0.43
C VAL A 70 3.31 -3.49 -1.10
N SER A 71 2.35 -4.15 -1.74
CA SER A 71 2.63 -5.32 -2.57
C SER A 71 2.61 -4.95 -4.05
N VAL A 72 3.67 -5.29 -4.77
CA VAL A 72 3.75 -5.12 -6.23
C VAL A 72 3.51 -6.47 -6.88
N VAL A 73 2.43 -6.55 -7.65
CA VAL A 73 1.92 -7.78 -8.22
C VAL A 73 1.61 -7.64 -9.71
N GLY A 74 1.52 -8.78 -10.40
CA GLY A 74 1.26 -8.85 -11.84
C GLY A 74 2.07 -9.94 -12.51
N SER A 75 1.67 -10.31 -13.72
CA SER A 75 2.29 -11.40 -14.48
C SER A 75 3.81 -11.21 -14.69
N TYR A 76 4.47 -12.27 -15.15
CA TYR A 76 5.88 -12.23 -15.51
C TYR A 76 6.19 -11.17 -16.58
N ASN A 77 7.35 -10.53 -16.43
CA ASN A 77 7.92 -9.54 -17.34
C ASN A 77 7.05 -8.28 -17.59
N ARG A 78 6.40 -7.76 -16.55
CA ARG A 78 5.63 -6.50 -16.58
C ARG A 78 6.38 -5.26 -16.12
N GLY A 79 7.62 -5.41 -15.65
CA GLY A 79 8.41 -4.30 -15.12
C GLY A 79 8.11 -3.96 -13.66
N LYS A 80 7.71 -4.93 -12.83
CA LYS A 80 7.51 -4.75 -11.37
C LYS A 80 8.76 -4.21 -10.68
N SER A 81 9.89 -4.89 -10.84
CA SER A 81 11.17 -4.47 -10.25
C SER A 81 11.67 -3.14 -10.83
N PHE A 82 11.38 -2.85 -12.10
CA PHE A 82 11.64 -1.55 -12.71
C PHE A 82 10.85 -0.43 -12.01
N LEU A 83 9.54 -0.63 -11.82
CA LEU A 83 8.69 0.31 -11.09
C LEU A 83 9.17 0.49 -9.65
N LEU A 84 9.53 -0.60 -8.96
CA LEU A 84 10.08 -0.54 -7.59
C LEU A 84 11.35 0.31 -7.51
N ASN A 85 12.27 0.18 -8.47
CA ASN A 85 13.47 1.04 -8.50
C ASN A 85 13.10 2.52 -8.62
N GLN A 86 12.10 2.85 -9.46
CA GLN A 86 11.64 4.23 -9.62
C GLN A 86 10.93 4.76 -8.36
N LEU A 87 10.16 3.92 -7.66
CA LEU A 87 9.40 4.34 -6.48
C LEU A 87 10.25 4.42 -5.22
N CYS A 88 11.24 3.54 -5.06
CA CYS A 88 11.93 3.37 -3.78
C CYS A 88 13.35 3.96 -3.76
N ASN A 89 13.82 4.49 -4.90
CA ASN A 89 15.22 4.90 -5.10
C ASN A 89 16.21 3.79 -4.73
N ILE A 90 15.92 2.57 -5.18
CA ILE A 90 16.76 1.38 -4.97
C ILE A 90 17.24 0.81 -6.30
N GLU A 91 18.36 0.09 -6.27
CA GLU A 91 18.91 -0.62 -7.43
C GLU A 91 18.62 -2.13 -7.32
N LEU A 92 17.39 -2.54 -7.58
CA LEU A 92 17.08 -3.96 -7.81
C LEU A 92 17.55 -4.36 -9.21
N PRO A 93 18.11 -5.56 -9.39
CA PRO A 93 18.54 -6.04 -10.69
C PRO A 93 17.30 -6.18 -11.58
N ASN A 94 17.37 -5.54 -12.73
CA ASN A 94 16.30 -5.47 -13.69
C ASN A 94 16.77 -6.02 -15.05
N GLY A 95 15.93 -6.82 -15.70
CA GLY A 95 16.24 -7.41 -16.99
C GLY A 95 15.36 -8.63 -17.25
N ASN A 96 15.12 -8.94 -18.53
CA ASN A 96 14.27 -10.05 -18.93
C ASN A 96 14.77 -11.43 -18.46
N LEU A 97 16.05 -11.54 -18.08
CA LEU A 97 16.69 -12.78 -17.63
C LEU A 97 16.86 -12.86 -16.12
N ILE A 98 16.46 -11.81 -15.39
CA ILE A 98 16.60 -11.75 -13.93
C ILE A 98 15.21 -11.90 -13.33
N HIS A 99 15.06 -12.90 -12.46
CA HIS A 99 13.78 -13.29 -11.87
C HIS A 99 13.78 -12.99 -10.38
N THR A 100 12.77 -12.26 -9.90
CA THR A 100 12.46 -12.17 -8.46
C THR A 100 12.12 -13.56 -7.94
N GLU A 101 12.72 -13.96 -6.82
CA GLU A 101 12.49 -15.26 -6.19
C GLU A 101 11.47 -15.14 -5.04
N GLY A 102 10.51 -16.07 -5.02
CA GLY A 102 9.52 -16.20 -3.95
C GLY A 102 8.88 -14.87 -3.52
N ILE A 103 9.03 -14.56 -2.23
CA ILE A 103 8.64 -13.27 -1.63
C ILE A 103 9.92 -12.49 -1.31
N SER A 104 10.15 -11.41 -2.04
CA SER A 104 11.28 -10.51 -1.85
C SER A 104 10.80 -9.23 -1.17
N ILE A 105 11.44 -8.82 -0.09
CA ILE A 105 11.03 -7.71 0.77
C ILE A 105 12.15 -6.68 0.84
N THR A 106 11.80 -5.41 0.67
CA THR A 106 12.73 -4.30 0.83
C THR A 106 12.05 -3.12 1.50
N ALA A 107 12.74 -2.45 2.42
CA ALA A 107 12.34 -1.15 2.89
C ALA A 107 12.65 -0.08 1.83
N GLY A 108 11.80 0.93 1.72
CA GLY A 108 12.10 2.13 0.94
C GLY A 108 13.29 2.88 1.53
N ARG A 109 13.95 3.68 0.69
CA ARG A 109 15.05 4.57 1.07
C ARG A 109 14.57 6.03 1.03
N ASP A 110 15.31 6.93 1.67
CA ASP A 110 15.06 8.37 1.68
C ASP A 110 13.62 8.72 2.13
N LEU A 111 12.82 9.33 1.23
CA LEU A 111 11.45 9.75 1.50
C LEU A 111 10.47 8.56 1.70
N ALA A 112 10.91 7.32 1.43
CA ALA A 112 10.12 6.10 1.54
C ALA A 112 10.52 5.20 2.73
N GLU A 113 11.28 5.72 3.71
CA GLU A 113 11.76 4.94 4.89
C GLU A 113 10.66 4.22 5.69
N ASN A 114 9.41 4.72 5.62
CA ASN A 114 8.25 4.13 6.29
C ASN A 114 7.45 3.17 5.40
N ILE A 115 7.97 2.79 4.23
CA ILE A 115 7.28 1.88 3.31
C ILE A 115 8.08 0.56 3.21
N ILE A 116 7.38 -0.55 3.34
CA ILE A 116 7.90 -1.88 3.06
C ILE A 116 7.27 -2.36 1.76
N PHE A 117 8.11 -2.72 0.80
CA PHE A 117 7.69 -3.27 -0.47
C PHE A 117 7.83 -4.79 -0.46
N ILE A 118 6.76 -5.47 -0.84
CA ILE A 118 6.74 -6.88 -1.14
C ILE A 118 6.74 -7.02 -2.67
N ASP A 119 7.87 -7.47 -3.21
CA ASP A 119 8.01 -7.87 -4.61
C ASP A 119 7.83 -9.39 -4.70
N THR A 120 6.96 -9.82 -5.61
CA THR A 120 6.67 -11.24 -5.81
C THR A 120 7.25 -11.72 -7.12
N ALA A 121 7.69 -12.98 -7.13
CA ALA A 121 8.02 -13.66 -8.38
C ALA A 121 6.87 -13.50 -9.39
N GLY A 122 7.21 -13.16 -10.64
CA GLY A 122 6.20 -13.06 -11.68
C GLY A 122 5.50 -14.39 -11.94
N THR A 123 4.17 -14.36 -12.08
CA THR A 123 3.37 -15.54 -12.44
C THR A 123 3.55 -15.91 -13.91
N ASP A 124 3.19 -17.14 -14.29
CA ASP A 124 3.19 -17.62 -15.68
C ASP A 124 4.59 -17.76 -16.30
N THR A 125 5.57 -18.16 -15.50
CA THR A 125 6.92 -18.51 -16.00
C THR A 125 6.91 -19.90 -16.67
N PRO A 126 7.64 -20.10 -17.80
CA PRO A 126 7.67 -21.40 -18.47
C PRO A 126 8.36 -22.47 -17.61
N ILE A 127 7.75 -23.65 -17.48
CA ILE A 127 8.28 -24.77 -16.69
C ILE A 127 7.92 -26.13 -17.30
N PRO A 128 8.63 -27.22 -16.93
CA PRO A 128 8.26 -28.58 -17.30
C PRO A 128 6.83 -28.95 -16.90
N ARG A 129 6.15 -29.75 -17.73
CA ARG A 129 4.72 -30.08 -17.59
C ARG A 129 4.40 -30.78 -16.28
N ASP A 130 5.28 -31.64 -15.81
CA ASP A 130 5.19 -32.39 -14.55
C ASP A 130 5.20 -31.49 -13.31
N LYS A 131 5.68 -30.25 -13.43
CA LYS A 131 5.73 -29.26 -12.34
C LYS A 131 4.63 -28.21 -12.41
N LEU A 132 3.73 -28.30 -13.39
CA LEU A 132 2.76 -27.25 -13.70
C LEU A 132 1.78 -26.98 -12.55
N ASP A 133 1.25 -28.04 -11.94
CA ASP A 133 0.26 -27.91 -10.88
C ASP A 133 0.88 -27.35 -9.58
N ASP A 134 2.08 -27.85 -9.23
CA ASP A 134 2.85 -27.34 -8.09
C ASP A 134 3.21 -25.86 -8.26
N LYS A 135 3.64 -25.47 -9.47
CA LYS A 135 3.94 -24.07 -9.78
C LYS A 135 2.71 -23.18 -9.69
N LYS A 136 1.58 -23.60 -10.25
CA LYS A 136 0.31 -22.85 -10.14
C LYS A 136 -0.12 -22.68 -8.69
N ALA A 137 -0.03 -23.74 -7.89
CA ALA A 137 -0.35 -23.68 -6.46
C ALA A 137 0.61 -22.76 -5.70
N THR A 138 1.90 -22.82 -6.02
CA THR A 138 2.94 -21.97 -5.42
C THR A 138 2.75 -20.50 -5.79
N GLU A 139 2.46 -20.18 -7.05
CA GLU A 139 2.16 -18.83 -7.52
C GLU A 139 0.87 -18.28 -6.89
N ALA A 140 -0.16 -19.10 -6.76
CA ALA A 140 -1.39 -18.72 -6.06
C ALA A 140 -1.10 -18.41 -4.59
N LEU A 141 -0.34 -19.25 -3.88
CA LEU A 141 0.04 -19.03 -2.49
C LEU A 141 0.85 -17.74 -2.32
N LEU A 142 1.86 -17.53 -3.17
CA LEU A 142 2.68 -16.31 -3.15
C LEU A 142 1.82 -15.06 -3.26
N ARG A 143 0.86 -15.07 -4.19
CA ARG A 143 -0.09 -13.98 -4.38
C ARG A 143 -0.98 -13.79 -3.15
N GLU A 144 -1.56 -14.86 -2.61
CA GLU A 144 -2.42 -14.80 -1.42
C GLU A 144 -1.68 -14.21 -0.21
N ILE A 145 -0.43 -14.64 0.04
CA ILE A 145 0.41 -14.07 1.12
C ILE A 145 0.65 -12.58 0.88
N ALA A 146 1.02 -12.20 -0.34
CA ALA A 146 1.33 -10.81 -0.67
C ALA A 146 0.10 -9.89 -0.53
N LEU A 147 -1.08 -10.34 -0.96
CA LEU A 147 -2.35 -9.61 -0.84
C LEU A 147 -2.81 -9.51 0.63
N TYR A 148 -2.65 -10.58 1.39
CA TYR A 148 -3.00 -10.62 2.81
C TYR A 148 -2.20 -9.60 3.63
N LEU A 149 -0.88 -9.56 3.42
CA LEU A 149 0.04 -8.75 4.23
C LEU A 149 0.01 -7.25 3.92
N CYS A 150 -0.34 -6.85 2.70
CA CYS A 150 -0.23 -5.46 2.26
C CYS A 150 -1.46 -4.59 2.61
N SER A 151 -1.28 -3.29 2.81
CA SER A 151 -2.39 -2.32 2.86
C SER A 151 -2.60 -1.60 1.52
N TYR A 152 -1.57 -1.59 0.67
CA TYR A 152 -1.58 -1.07 -0.69
C TYR A 152 -1.18 -2.16 -1.69
N ILE A 153 -1.93 -2.27 -2.78
CA ILE A 153 -1.66 -3.21 -3.87
C ILE A 153 -1.38 -2.42 -5.13
N ILE A 154 -0.21 -2.63 -5.72
CA ILE A 154 0.16 -2.09 -7.03
C ILE A 154 0.14 -3.23 -8.04
N ILE A 155 -0.82 -3.20 -8.97
CA ILE A 155 -0.92 -4.14 -10.07
C ILE A 155 -0.24 -3.54 -11.29
N VAL A 156 0.84 -4.16 -11.76
CA VAL A 156 1.59 -3.69 -12.94
C VAL A 156 1.17 -4.49 -14.18
N VAL A 157 0.69 -3.78 -15.20
CA VAL A 157 0.28 -4.33 -16.49
C VAL A 157 0.99 -3.57 -17.62
N ASN A 158 1.14 -4.16 -18.80
CA ASN A 158 1.58 -3.41 -19.98
C ASN A 158 0.33 -3.01 -20.78
N ARG A 159 0.31 -3.27 -22.10
CA ARG A 159 -0.94 -3.36 -22.87
C ARG A 159 -1.87 -4.39 -22.24
N LEU A 160 -3.15 -4.02 -22.08
CA LEU A 160 -4.10 -4.82 -21.32
C LEU A 160 -4.55 -6.06 -22.10
N ARG A 161 -4.06 -7.24 -21.72
CA ARG A 161 -4.53 -8.52 -22.29
C ARG A 161 -5.69 -9.11 -21.47
N ALA A 162 -6.43 -10.03 -22.05
CA ALA A 162 -7.50 -10.76 -21.35
C ALA A 162 -6.99 -11.48 -20.08
N THR A 163 -5.74 -11.95 -20.09
CA THR A 163 -5.08 -12.54 -18.92
C THR A 163 -4.86 -11.52 -17.81
N ASP A 164 -4.50 -10.28 -18.15
CA ASP A 164 -4.31 -9.18 -17.18
C ASP A 164 -5.66 -8.77 -16.57
N GLN A 165 -6.71 -8.69 -17.38
CA GLN A 165 -8.07 -8.42 -16.91
C GLN A 165 -8.54 -9.51 -15.94
N SER A 166 -8.34 -10.77 -16.30
CA SER A 166 -8.68 -11.92 -15.45
C SER A 166 -7.90 -11.89 -14.13
N TYR A 167 -6.61 -11.51 -14.19
CA TYR A 167 -5.77 -11.36 -13.02
C TYR A 167 -6.28 -10.26 -12.09
N ILE A 168 -6.58 -9.07 -12.62
CA ILE A 168 -7.14 -7.95 -11.85
C ILE A 168 -8.44 -8.38 -11.17
N GLN A 169 -9.34 -9.04 -11.88
CA GLN A 169 -10.61 -9.52 -11.31
C GLN A 169 -10.41 -10.53 -10.18
N GLN A 170 -9.37 -11.37 -10.24
CA GLN A 170 -9.04 -12.28 -9.13
C GLN A 170 -8.55 -11.52 -7.89
N VAL A 171 -7.73 -10.48 -8.07
CA VAL A 171 -7.28 -9.61 -6.97
C VAL A 171 -8.45 -8.86 -6.34
N LEU A 172 -9.36 -8.29 -7.15
CA LEU A 172 -10.52 -7.57 -6.64
C LEU A 172 -11.44 -8.46 -5.80
N LYS A 173 -11.75 -9.67 -6.28
CA LYS A 173 -12.56 -10.65 -5.53
C LYS A 173 -11.91 -11.04 -4.20
N HIS A 174 -10.60 -11.20 -4.17
CA HIS A 174 -9.87 -11.46 -2.93
C HIS A 174 -10.05 -10.28 -1.96
N CYS A 175 -9.89 -9.04 -2.42
CA CYS A 175 -10.06 -7.85 -1.61
C CYS A 175 -11.48 -7.72 -1.03
N GLU A 176 -12.53 -7.98 -1.82
CA GLU A 176 -13.92 -8.01 -1.35
C GLU A 176 -14.13 -8.99 -0.18
N SER A 177 -13.57 -10.20 -0.29
CA SER A 177 -13.72 -11.23 0.74
C SER A 177 -12.96 -10.91 2.04
N SER A 178 -11.91 -10.09 1.96
CA SER A 178 -10.98 -9.85 3.07
C SER A 178 -11.43 -8.77 4.07
N ASN A 179 -12.58 -8.13 3.85
CA ASN A 179 -13.18 -7.09 4.71
C ASN A 179 -12.20 -5.99 5.17
N SER A 180 -11.16 -5.74 4.37
CA SER A 180 -10.07 -4.82 4.67
C SER A 180 -10.04 -3.72 3.60
N ASN A 181 -9.93 -2.46 4.02
CA ASN A 181 -9.80 -1.32 3.13
C ASN A 181 -8.41 -1.37 2.47
N LYS A 182 -8.28 -2.12 1.37
CA LYS A 182 -7.06 -2.15 0.55
C LYS A 182 -7.14 -1.04 -0.50
N ASN A 183 -6.06 -0.27 -0.64
CA ASN A 183 -5.92 0.70 -1.72
C ASN A 183 -5.30 0.02 -2.93
N ILE A 184 -5.97 0.09 -4.08
CA ILE A 184 -5.51 -0.58 -5.30
C ILE A 184 -5.09 0.46 -6.35
N ILE A 185 -3.87 0.28 -6.82
CA ILE A 185 -3.26 1.06 -7.88
C ILE A 185 -2.99 0.13 -9.07
N ILE A 186 -3.37 0.55 -10.27
CA ILE A 186 -3.04 -0.11 -11.53
C ILE A 186 -2.03 0.76 -12.27
N VAL A 187 -0.86 0.20 -12.56
CA VAL A 187 0.17 0.87 -13.35
C VAL A 187 0.19 0.27 -14.75
N HIS A 188 -0.14 1.11 -15.73
CA HIS A 188 -0.07 0.78 -17.15
C HIS A 188 1.33 1.11 -17.66
N ASN A 189 2.20 0.11 -17.64
CA ASN A 189 3.60 0.17 -18.02
C ASN A 189 3.79 -0.01 -19.54
N LEU A 190 3.49 1.04 -20.29
CA LEU A 190 3.53 1.14 -21.76
C LEU A 190 4.95 1.48 -22.26
N MET A 191 5.97 0.74 -21.81
CA MET A 191 7.40 1.03 -22.09
C MET A 191 7.80 1.00 -23.57
N ASP A 192 6.95 0.43 -24.41
CA ASP A 192 7.06 0.39 -25.86
C ASP A 192 6.52 1.65 -26.55
N VAL A 193 5.71 2.44 -25.85
CA VAL A 193 5.02 3.62 -26.39
C VAL A 193 5.82 4.89 -26.15
N GLN A 194 5.91 5.74 -27.19
CA GLN A 194 6.80 6.91 -27.22
C GLN A 194 6.08 8.24 -27.45
N THR A 195 5.01 8.23 -28.24
CA THR A 195 4.29 9.45 -28.64
C THR A 195 3.11 9.73 -27.72
N ILE A 196 2.74 11.01 -27.58
CA ILE A 196 1.58 11.43 -26.79
C ILE A 196 0.28 10.92 -27.42
N GLU A 197 0.20 10.91 -28.75
CA GLU A 197 -0.98 10.45 -29.50
C GLU A 197 -1.28 8.98 -29.24
N ASP A 198 -0.26 8.12 -29.33
CA ASP A 198 -0.41 6.69 -29.06
C ASP A 198 -0.86 6.46 -27.61
N VAL A 199 -0.23 7.15 -26.64
CA VAL A 199 -0.62 7.02 -25.23
C VAL A 199 -2.06 7.46 -25.01
N ASN A 200 -2.51 8.57 -25.58
CA ASN A 200 -3.88 9.05 -25.44
C ASN A 200 -4.88 8.07 -26.05
N LYS A 201 -4.56 7.45 -27.20
CA LYS A 201 -5.39 6.41 -27.80
C LYS A 201 -5.52 5.21 -26.86
N ILE A 202 -4.40 4.76 -26.29
CA ILE A 202 -4.37 3.64 -25.35
C ILE A 202 -5.16 3.95 -24.08
N ILE A 203 -5.00 5.15 -23.50
CA ILE A 203 -5.76 5.58 -22.33
C ILE A 203 -7.26 5.53 -22.64
N LYS A 204 -7.69 6.08 -23.77
CA LYS A 204 -9.10 6.11 -24.15
C LYS A 204 -9.69 4.72 -24.32
N GLU A 205 -8.97 3.83 -25.01
CA GLU A 205 -9.43 2.48 -25.31
C GLU A 205 -9.34 1.55 -24.10
N GLU A 206 -8.22 1.53 -23.37
CA GLU A 206 -7.94 0.52 -22.35
C GLU A 206 -8.20 0.99 -20.92
N VAL A 207 -8.12 2.30 -20.64
CA VAL A 207 -8.30 2.83 -19.28
C VAL A 207 -9.70 3.41 -19.13
N GLU A 208 -10.08 4.38 -19.97
CA GLU A 208 -11.38 5.03 -19.88
C GLU A 208 -12.51 4.09 -20.30
N TYR A 209 -12.42 3.46 -21.46
CA TYR A 209 -13.50 2.61 -21.98
C TYR A 209 -13.61 1.27 -21.22
N LEU A 210 -12.53 0.50 -21.07
CA LEU A 210 -12.62 -0.83 -20.46
C LEU A 210 -12.81 -0.80 -18.94
N PHE A 211 -12.20 0.14 -18.21
CA PHE A 211 -12.40 0.25 -16.76
C PHE A 211 -13.50 1.25 -16.36
N GLY A 212 -14.04 2.02 -17.31
CA GLY A 212 -14.93 3.14 -16.98
C GLY A 212 -14.20 4.25 -16.21
N ALA A 213 -12.88 4.37 -16.40
CA ALA A 213 -12.07 5.29 -15.63
C ALA A 213 -12.28 6.74 -16.07
N LYS A 214 -12.13 7.66 -15.12
CA LYS A 214 -12.26 9.10 -15.34
C LYS A 214 -10.98 9.80 -14.93
N LEU A 215 -10.59 10.80 -15.71
CA LEU A 215 -9.48 11.69 -15.37
C LEU A 215 -9.78 12.44 -14.07
N ASP A 216 -8.78 12.50 -13.22
CA ASP A 216 -8.80 13.22 -11.95
C ASP A 216 -7.46 13.94 -11.74
N ILE A 217 -7.47 14.94 -10.87
CA ILE A 217 -6.31 15.80 -10.59
C ILE A 217 -6.12 15.89 -9.08
N MET A 218 -5.00 15.37 -8.59
CA MET A 218 -4.55 15.59 -7.21
C MET A 218 -3.52 16.72 -7.18
N LYS A 219 -3.56 17.53 -6.11
CA LYS A 219 -2.60 18.62 -5.91
C LYS A 219 -1.52 18.19 -4.96
N LEU A 220 -0.31 18.01 -5.48
CA LEU A 220 0.86 17.72 -4.66
C LEU A 220 1.56 19.02 -4.28
N GLN A 221 1.74 19.24 -2.98
CA GLN A 221 2.53 20.35 -2.45
C GLN A 221 3.95 19.86 -2.19
N VAL A 222 4.92 20.34 -2.98
CA VAL A 222 6.34 20.09 -2.75
C VAL A 222 7.05 21.43 -2.67
N ASN A 223 7.68 21.75 -1.53
CA ASN A 223 8.46 22.98 -1.34
C ASN A 223 7.72 24.27 -1.76
N ASN A 224 6.47 24.46 -1.32
CA ASN A 224 5.59 25.58 -1.67
C ASN A 224 5.15 25.67 -3.14
N MET A 225 5.44 24.67 -3.97
CA MET A 225 4.91 24.56 -5.33
C MET A 225 3.76 23.54 -5.37
N SER A 226 2.61 23.97 -5.88
CA SER A 226 1.47 23.09 -6.17
C SER A 226 1.65 22.51 -7.56
N ASN A 227 1.87 21.20 -7.65
CA ASN A 227 1.86 20.48 -8.92
C ASN A 227 0.55 19.71 -9.07
N ASP A 228 -0.08 19.88 -10.23
CA ASP A 228 -1.28 19.13 -10.59
C ASP A 228 -0.88 17.77 -11.17
N ILE A 229 -1.22 16.71 -10.44
CA ILE A 229 -0.98 15.33 -10.83
C ILE A 229 -2.27 14.75 -11.38
N LYS A 230 -2.24 14.44 -12.67
CA LYS A 230 -3.28 13.73 -13.40
C LYS A 230 -3.12 12.25 -13.18
N PHE A 231 -4.23 11.61 -12.87
CA PHE A 231 -4.37 10.17 -12.79
C PHE A 231 -5.79 9.81 -13.22
N PHE A 232 -6.08 8.53 -13.41
CA PHE A 232 -7.46 8.11 -13.67
C PHE A 232 -7.97 7.31 -12.48
N HIS A 233 -9.24 7.47 -12.13
CA HIS A 233 -9.89 6.62 -11.14
C HIS A 233 -11.04 5.85 -11.77
N SER A 234 -11.26 4.63 -11.33
CA SER A 234 -12.45 3.85 -11.66
C SER A 234 -13.00 3.17 -10.41
N LYS A 235 -14.22 2.63 -10.50
CA LYS A 235 -14.83 1.84 -9.43
C LYS A 235 -15.24 0.48 -9.97
N GLN A 236 -14.68 -0.58 -9.41
CA GLN A 236 -14.93 -1.97 -9.80
C GLN A 236 -15.27 -2.76 -8.54
N ASN A 237 -16.42 -3.45 -8.54
CA ASN A 237 -16.93 -4.22 -7.40
C ASN A 237 -16.92 -3.45 -6.06
N GLY A 238 -17.26 -2.15 -6.09
CA GLY A 238 -17.26 -1.32 -4.89
C GLY A 238 -15.89 -0.75 -4.48
N ILE A 239 -14.80 -1.22 -5.09
CA ILE A 239 -13.43 -0.78 -4.79
C ILE A 239 -13.02 0.33 -5.75
N THR A 240 -12.46 1.41 -5.21
CA THR A 240 -11.87 2.49 -5.99
C THR A 240 -10.48 2.10 -6.46
N LEU A 241 -10.25 2.18 -7.77
CA LEU A 241 -8.97 1.89 -8.40
C LEU A 241 -8.35 3.20 -8.89
N ARG A 242 -7.05 3.39 -8.66
CA ARG A 242 -6.27 4.48 -9.26
C ARG A 242 -5.39 3.94 -10.36
N HIS A 243 -5.32 4.63 -11.47
CA HIS A 243 -4.61 4.24 -12.67
C HIS A 243 -3.52 5.27 -12.97
N PHE A 244 -2.30 4.78 -13.12
CA PHE A 244 -1.13 5.58 -13.48
C PHE A 244 -0.48 5.03 -14.74
N ILE A 245 0.13 5.93 -15.52
CA ILE A 245 0.65 5.63 -16.84
C ILE A 245 2.17 5.77 -16.81
N PHE A 246 2.88 4.72 -17.20
CA PHE A 246 4.31 4.75 -17.47
C PHE A 246 4.54 4.47 -18.94
N THR A 247 5.52 5.15 -19.52
CA THR A 247 5.86 5.06 -20.94
C THR A 247 7.38 5.08 -21.09
N ARG A 248 7.88 5.00 -22.33
CA ARG A 248 9.33 4.92 -22.56
C ARG A 248 10.08 6.16 -22.04
N HIS A 249 11.08 5.94 -21.19
CA HIS A 249 11.93 7.01 -20.66
C HIS A 249 12.67 7.76 -21.77
N GLY A 250 12.80 9.08 -21.60
CA GLY A 250 13.49 9.97 -22.54
C GLY A 250 12.63 10.48 -23.70
N PHE A 251 11.46 9.88 -23.94
CA PHE A 251 10.52 10.29 -24.99
C PHE A 251 9.48 11.29 -24.48
N GLU A 252 8.78 11.94 -25.39
CA GLU A 252 7.81 13.01 -25.09
C GLU A 252 6.74 12.55 -24.11
N ALA A 253 6.15 11.37 -24.36
CA ALA A 253 5.17 10.79 -23.45
C ALA A 253 5.76 10.53 -22.04
N GLY A 254 6.99 10.01 -21.97
CA GLY A 254 7.67 9.69 -20.71
C GLY A 254 7.97 10.91 -19.86
N LYS A 255 8.30 12.04 -20.49
CA LYS A 255 8.52 13.32 -19.81
C LYS A 255 7.26 13.85 -19.11
N ILE A 256 6.08 13.51 -19.62
CA ILE A 256 4.79 13.93 -19.06
C ILE A 256 4.30 12.92 -18.03
N TRP A 257 4.16 11.67 -18.43
CA TRP A 257 3.43 10.66 -17.65
C TRP A 257 4.27 10.03 -16.55
N ASN A 258 5.56 9.74 -16.78
CA ASN A 258 6.33 8.95 -15.80
C ASN A 258 6.54 9.73 -14.50
N ARG A 259 6.94 11.00 -14.59
CA ARG A 259 7.14 11.84 -13.40
C ARG A 259 5.84 12.00 -12.61
N GLN A 260 4.76 12.33 -13.32
CA GLN A 260 3.44 12.50 -12.72
C GLN A 260 2.95 11.21 -12.04
N SER A 261 3.21 10.06 -12.65
CA SER A 261 2.85 8.76 -12.08
C SER A 261 3.70 8.40 -10.86
N ILE A 262 5.01 8.66 -10.88
CA ILE A 262 5.87 8.48 -9.69
C ILE A 262 5.39 9.38 -8.56
N ASP A 263 5.20 10.68 -8.86
CA ASP A 263 4.73 11.67 -7.89
C ASP A 263 3.36 11.27 -7.34
N GLY A 264 2.46 10.75 -8.18
CA GLY A 264 1.11 10.35 -7.83
C GLY A 264 0.99 9.03 -7.05
N ILE A 265 1.87 8.06 -7.32
CA ILE A 265 1.94 6.80 -6.57
C ILE A 265 2.65 7.02 -5.23
N GLY A 266 3.73 7.80 -5.24
CA GLY A 266 4.48 8.18 -4.06
C GLY A 266 3.71 9.15 -3.17
N SER A 267 2.83 9.96 -3.75
CA SER A 267 1.81 10.67 -3.00
C SER A 267 0.76 9.67 -2.54
N GLN A 268 0.91 9.19 -1.31
CA GLN A 268 -0.22 8.69 -0.52
C GLN A 268 -1.41 9.64 -0.74
N ASP A 269 -2.64 9.12 -0.90
CA ASP A 269 -3.84 9.92 -1.21
C ASP A 269 -3.77 11.33 -0.58
N ASN A 270 -3.57 12.34 -1.44
CA ASN A 270 -3.45 13.75 -1.10
C ASN A 270 -2.39 14.19 -0.06
N GLY A 271 -1.36 13.41 0.28
CA GLY A 271 -0.46 13.80 1.38
C GLY A 271 -1.24 14.15 2.66
N GLN A 272 -2.46 13.60 2.78
CA GLN A 272 -3.27 13.77 3.95
C GLN A 272 -2.77 12.72 4.91
N TRP A 273 -1.80 13.11 5.74
CA TRP A 273 -1.45 12.31 6.89
C TRP A 273 -2.75 11.89 7.58
N GLN A 274 -2.90 10.59 7.84
CA GLN A 274 -4.11 10.10 8.50
C GLN A 274 -3.78 9.91 9.97
N PRO A 275 -4.60 10.45 10.88
CA PRO A 275 -4.48 10.12 12.29
C PRO A 275 -4.71 8.64 12.50
N ILE A 276 -3.86 8.03 13.33
CA ILE A 276 -4.05 6.65 13.76
C ILE A 276 -5.21 6.59 14.75
N TYR A 277 -5.91 5.45 14.77
CA TYR A 277 -7.00 5.23 15.71
C TYR A 277 -7.11 3.77 16.14
N ASN A 278 -7.68 3.58 17.32
CA ASN A 278 -8.12 2.29 17.83
C ASN A 278 -9.64 2.27 17.94
N LEU A 279 -10.25 1.13 17.62
CA LEU A 279 -11.68 0.92 17.76
C LEU A 279 -11.94 -0.22 18.75
N TYR A 280 -12.76 0.04 19.76
CA TYR A 280 -13.19 -0.94 20.74
C TYR A 280 -14.71 -1.03 20.73
N GLU A 281 -15.24 -2.20 21.08
CA GLU A 281 -16.67 -2.47 21.08
C GLU A 281 -17.05 -3.19 22.37
N THR A 282 -18.15 -2.74 22.98
CA THR A 282 -18.85 -3.42 24.08
C THR A 282 -20.25 -3.78 23.61
N ASP A 283 -21.04 -4.46 24.43
CA ASP A 283 -22.43 -4.81 24.08
C ASP A 283 -23.30 -3.57 23.80
N GLU A 284 -22.99 -2.45 24.45
CA GLU A 284 -23.79 -1.23 24.38
C GLU A 284 -23.15 -0.11 23.55
N LYS A 285 -21.82 -0.08 23.41
CA LYS A 285 -21.09 1.09 22.87
C LYS A 285 -19.96 0.71 21.93
N ILE A 286 -19.57 1.66 21.10
CA ILE A 286 -18.32 1.65 20.34
C ILE A 286 -17.44 2.81 20.84
N TYR A 287 -16.16 2.56 21.03
CA TYR A 287 -15.17 3.57 21.40
C TYR A 287 -14.14 3.72 20.29
N ALA A 288 -14.01 4.90 19.70
CA ALA A 288 -12.89 5.22 18.82
C ALA A 288 -11.91 6.16 19.54
N ILE A 289 -10.65 5.73 19.69
CA ILE A 289 -9.57 6.54 20.25
C ILE A 289 -8.67 6.98 19.11
N VAL A 290 -8.61 8.29 18.83
CA VAL A 290 -7.95 8.86 17.65
C VAL A 290 -6.85 9.81 18.08
N GLU A 291 -5.63 9.61 17.58
CA GLU A 291 -4.50 10.48 17.91
C GLU A 291 -4.52 11.76 17.04
N LEU A 292 -4.78 12.91 17.67
CA LEU A 292 -4.78 14.25 17.07
C LEU A 292 -3.93 15.23 17.91
N ALA A 293 -2.71 14.82 18.25
CA ALA A 293 -1.75 15.67 18.93
C ALA A 293 -1.39 16.90 18.06
N GLY A 294 -1.19 18.05 18.70
CA GLY A 294 -0.79 19.30 18.03
C GLY A 294 -1.93 20.11 17.37
N PHE A 295 -3.19 19.69 17.48
CA PHE A 295 -4.35 20.45 17.01
C PHE A 295 -4.85 21.46 18.05
N LYS A 296 -5.24 22.67 17.66
CA LYS A 296 -6.03 23.57 18.53
C LYS A 296 -7.52 23.19 18.49
N LYS A 297 -8.28 23.63 19.49
CA LYS A 297 -9.73 23.43 19.54
C LYS A 297 -10.37 24.11 18.31
N GLY A 298 -11.04 23.34 17.46
CA GLY A 298 -11.71 23.82 16.24
C GLY A 298 -10.96 23.57 14.91
N GLU A 299 -9.71 23.09 14.95
CA GLU A 299 -8.92 22.76 13.74
C GLU A 299 -9.21 21.34 13.20
N SER A 300 -9.99 20.56 13.94
CA SER A 300 -10.50 19.25 13.56
C SER A 300 -12.00 19.19 13.81
N ARG A 301 -12.74 18.58 12.89
CA ARG A 301 -14.17 18.30 12.96
C ARG A 301 -14.37 16.80 13.13
N ILE A 302 -15.30 16.43 14.00
CA ILE A 302 -15.79 15.05 14.17
C ILE A 302 -17.28 15.08 13.87
N GLU A 303 -17.73 14.15 13.04
CA GLU A 303 -19.12 13.92 12.71
C GLU A 303 -19.43 12.44 12.89
N ILE A 304 -20.37 12.15 13.79
CA ILE A 304 -20.82 10.78 14.06
C ILE A 304 -22.07 10.55 13.21
N LEU A 305 -22.03 9.55 12.35
CA LEU A 305 -23.15 9.08 11.54
C LEU A 305 -23.59 7.72 12.07
N GLU A 306 -24.76 7.24 11.63
CA GLU A 306 -25.28 5.95 12.08
C GLU A 306 -24.32 4.78 11.78
N GLU A 307 -23.60 4.83 10.67
CA GLU A 307 -22.78 3.71 10.17
C GLU A 307 -21.29 4.09 10.04
N ALA A 308 -20.89 5.31 10.42
CA ALA A 308 -19.50 5.76 10.31
C ALA A 308 -19.18 6.93 11.27
N ILE A 309 -17.90 7.08 11.61
CA ILE A 309 -17.36 8.30 12.22
C ILE A 309 -16.50 9.00 11.17
N ILE A 310 -16.83 10.25 10.85
CA ILE A 310 -16.04 11.09 9.94
C ILE A 310 -15.21 12.06 10.77
N ILE A 311 -13.91 12.13 10.48
CA ILE A 311 -13.00 13.06 11.13
C ILE A 311 -12.18 13.76 10.07
N ASP A 312 -12.21 15.08 10.02
CA ASP A 312 -11.41 15.87 9.09
C ASP A 312 -10.77 17.07 9.79
N GLY A 313 -9.66 17.57 9.24
CA GLY A 313 -8.95 18.69 9.82
C GLY A 313 -7.72 19.08 9.02
N CYS A 314 -6.93 20.02 9.54
CA CYS A 314 -5.66 20.43 8.93
C CYS A 314 -4.61 20.72 10.00
N ARG A 315 -3.48 20.01 9.98
CA ARG A 315 -2.34 20.31 10.85
C ARG A 315 -1.45 21.34 10.16
N ASP A 316 -1.22 22.46 10.83
CA ASP A 316 -0.36 23.53 10.32
C ASP A 316 1.10 23.10 10.17
N ASP A 317 1.82 23.77 9.27
CA ASP A 317 3.27 23.62 9.12
C ASP A 317 4.00 24.25 10.31
N PHE A 318 4.72 23.42 11.07
CA PHE A 318 5.49 23.84 12.23
C PHE A 318 6.68 24.74 11.87
N LYS A 319 7.17 24.74 10.62
CA LYS A 319 8.23 25.67 10.19
C LYS A 319 7.80 27.12 10.24
N LYS A 320 6.49 27.40 10.15
CA LYS A 320 5.94 28.76 10.33
C LYS A 320 6.23 29.34 11.71
N LEU A 321 6.56 28.49 12.69
CA LEU A 321 6.91 28.90 14.04
C LEU A 321 8.37 29.34 14.18
N LEU A 322 9.19 29.18 13.12
CA LEU A 322 10.63 29.36 13.14
C LEU A 322 11.09 30.37 12.08
N ILE A 323 12.17 31.11 12.36
CA ILE A 323 12.79 32.05 11.41
C ILE A 323 13.95 31.33 10.70
N ASN A 324 13.89 31.19 9.38
CA ASN A 324 14.90 30.54 8.53
C ASN A 324 15.38 29.15 9.04
N PRO A 325 14.46 28.20 9.29
CA PRO A 325 14.83 26.90 9.82
C PRO A 325 15.64 26.10 8.79
N THR A 326 16.71 25.46 9.26
CA THR A 326 17.38 24.38 8.51
C THR A 326 16.82 23.05 9.02
N THR A 327 16.28 22.25 8.11
CA THR A 327 15.68 20.96 8.45
C THR A 327 16.76 19.88 8.54
N HIS A 328 16.94 19.29 9.72
CA HIS A 328 17.77 18.09 9.90
C HIS A 328 16.94 16.80 9.82
N GLN A 329 15.70 16.82 10.33
CA GLN A 329 14.79 15.68 10.35
C GLN A 329 13.34 16.14 10.54
N GLU A 330 12.38 15.53 9.83
CA GLU A 330 10.94 15.77 10.01
C GLU A 330 10.20 14.44 10.05
N LYS A 331 9.50 14.19 11.15
CA LYS A 331 8.72 12.96 11.35
C LYS A 331 7.28 13.21 11.75
N ILE A 332 6.94 14.45 12.11
CA ILE A 332 5.58 14.83 12.50
C ILE A 332 4.80 15.09 11.21
N PRO A 333 3.76 14.31 10.90
CA PRO A 333 2.99 14.50 9.68
C PRO A 333 2.20 15.81 9.73
N MET A 334 2.02 16.51 8.61
CA MET A 334 1.31 17.79 8.53
C MET A 334 0.37 17.85 7.31
N GLY A 335 -0.56 18.82 7.29
CA GLY A 335 -1.49 19.01 6.17
C GLY A 335 -2.94 18.65 6.51
N LYS A 336 -3.81 18.71 5.49
CA LYS A 336 -5.23 18.34 5.62
C LYS A 336 -5.36 16.84 5.90
N PHE A 337 -6.46 16.41 6.51
CA PHE A 337 -6.82 15.01 6.60
C PHE A 337 -8.33 14.83 6.60
N LYS A 338 -8.77 13.66 6.14
CA LYS A 338 -10.13 13.16 6.30
C LYS A 338 -10.07 11.65 6.44
N ILE A 339 -10.57 11.14 7.56
CA ILE A 339 -10.74 9.72 7.80
C ILE A 339 -12.22 9.41 7.99
N GLU A 340 -12.62 8.25 7.50
CA GLU A 340 -13.94 7.67 7.70
C GLU A 340 -13.73 6.31 8.37
N ILE A 341 -14.23 6.18 9.60
CA ILE A 341 -14.16 4.96 10.39
C ILE A 341 -15.51 4.26 10.26
N PRO A 342 -15.65 3.22 9.42
CA PRO A 342 -16.91 2.49 9.27
C PRO A 342 -17.24 1.72 10.56
N LEU A 343 -18.52 1.77 10.96
CA LEU A 343 -19.04 1.09 12.14
C LEU A 343 -19.74 -0.21 11.74
N LYS A 344 -19.45 -1.30 12.46
CA LYS A 344 -20.03 -2.63 12.16
C LYS A 344 -21.50 -2.77 12.57
N CYS A 345 -22.01 -1.82 13.35
CA CYS A 345 -23.41 -1.75 13.75
C CYS A 345 -23.88 -0.30 13.78
N ARG A 346 -25.20 -0.12 13.72
CA ARG A 346 -25.79 1.21 13.79
C ARG A 346 -25.67 1.81 15.17
N VAL A 347 -25.19 3.05 15.22
CA VAL A 347 -25.13 3.86 16.44
C VAL A 347 -26.17 4.96 16.41
N ASP A 348 -26.46 5.52 17.57
CA ASP A 348 -27.31 6.68 17.75
C ASP A 348 -26.43 7.93 17.81
N PRO A 349 -26.37 8.76 16.74
CA PRO A 349 -25.53 9.94 16.73
C PRO A 349 -25.89 10.97 17.81
N GLU A 350 -27.15 11.02 18.24
CA GLU A 350 -27.63 12.02 19.20
C GLU A 350 -27.17 11.72 20.63
N GLU A 351 -27.09 10.44 20.98
CA GLU A 351 -26.59 9.96 22.28
C GLU A 351 -25.07 9.73 22.30
N SER A 352 -24.42 9.86 21.14
CA SER A 352 -22.97 9.71 21.01
C SER A 352 -22.23 10.99 21.38
N SER A 353 -20.99 10.86 21.85
CA SER A 353 -20.17 11.99 22.30
C SER A 353 -18.72 11.87 21.87
N ALA A 354 -18.00 12.99 21.91
CA ALA A 354 -16.57 13.04 21.65
C ALA A 354 -15.89 13.94 22.69
N GLU A 355 -14.91 13.39 23.41
CA GLU A 355 -14.10 14.10 24.39
C GLU A 355 -12.64 14.12 23.96
N ARG A 356 -11.92 15.15 24.39
CA ARG A 356 -10.51 15.34 24.03
C ARG A 356 -9.65 15.35 25.28
N ASP A 357 -8.61 14.53 25.28
CA ASP A 357 -7.67 14.41 26.39
C ASP A 357 -6.23 14.19 25.88
N GLU A 358 -5.27 14.99 26.37
CA GLU A 358 -3.83 14.90 26.05
C GLU A 358 -3.44 14.62 24.58
N GLY A 359 -4.18 15.19 23.63
CA GLY A 359 -3.91 15.00 22.19
C GLY A 359 -4.64 13.81 21.55
N PHE A 360 -5.46 13.09 22.31
CA PHE A 360 -6.36 12.06 21.81
C PHE A 360 -7.81 12.55 21.80
N TRP A 361 -8.57 12.08 20.83
CA TRP A 361 -10.03 12.12 20.87
C TRP A 361 -10.56 10.76 21.25
N LYS A 362 -11.44 10.73 22.25
CA LYS A 362 -12.23 9.57 22.62
C LYS A 362 -13.67 9.81 22.19
N ILE A 363 -14.07 9.08 21.15
CA ILE A 363 -15.39 9.14 20.55
C ILE A 363 -16.16 7.94 21.07
N ILE A 364 -17.30 8.19 21.69
CA ILE A 364 -18.15 7.20 22.34
C ILE A 364 -19.45 7.16 21.55
N CYS A 365 -19.68 6.06 20.84
CA CYS A 365 -20.89 5.88 20.04
C CYS A 365 -21.84 4.89 20.72
N GLU A 366 -23.04 5.34 21.05
CA GLU A 366 -24.08 4.50 21.67
C GLU A 366 -24.72 3.62 20.60
N LYS A 367 -24.78 2.30 20.80
CA LYS A 367 -25.43 1.41 19.83
C LYS A 367 -26.94 1.63 19.84
N LYS A 368 -27.57 1.65 18.66
CA LYS A 368 -29.04 1.65 18.60
C LYS A 368 -29.56 0.35 19.19
N LYS A 369 -30.39 0.46 20.22
CA LYS A 369 -31.14 -0.69 20.74
C LYS A 369 -32.08 -1.19 19.64
N ALA A 370 -32.13 -2.51 19.43
CA ALA A 370 -33.10 -3.09 18.51
C ALA A 370 -34.49 -2.63 18.92
N ALA A 371 -35.24 -2.03 17.99
CA ALA A 371 -36.61 -1.63 18.26
C ALA A 371 -37.41 -2.86 18.69
N THR A 372 -37.86 -2.88 19.95
CA THR A 372 -38.79 -3.89 20.43
C THR A 372 -40.06 -3.77 19.60
N LYS A 373 -40.26 -4.69 18.64
CA LYS A 373 -41.54 -4.82 17.95
C LYS A 373 -42.55 -5.26 19.00
N ILE A 374 -43.31 -4.30 19.54
CA ILE A 374 -44.54 -4.59 20.25
C ILE A 374 -45.53 -5.01 19.17
N PHE A 375 -45.78 -6.32 19.05
CA PHE A 375 -46.95 -6.80 18.35
C PHE A 375 -48.15 -6.46 19.23
N GLN A 376 -49.00 -5.52 18.80
CA GLN A 376 -50.33 -5.30 19.36
C GLN A 376 -51.31 -6.33 18.82
#